data_AF-A0A502KV53-F1
#
_entry.id   AF-A0A502KV53-F1
#
_cell.length_a   1.000
_cell.length_b   1.000
_cell.length_c   1.000
_cell.angle_alpha   90.00
_cell.angle_beta   90.00
_cell.angle_gamma   90.00
#
_symmetry.space_group_name_H-M   'P 1'
#
loop_
_entity.id
_entity.type
_entity.pdbx_description
1 polymer ?
#
loop_
_entity_poly.entity_id
_entity_poly.type
_entity_poly.pdbx_seq_one_letter_code
_entity_poly.pdbx_strand_id
1 'polypeptide(L)'
;MNQIEPKQERKAMSNAEKQKRYRERQKERGLQEMRGYLSPEAKECYKLISEQTNWSDSVILSNAVRLTYAAYKNGQIGLLNSWLKNNKL
;
A
#
# COMPACT_ATOMS: atom_id res chain seq x y z
N MET A 1 -25.97 -40.05 9.14
CA MET A 1 -24.53 -40.17 9.45
C MET A 1 -23.82 -39.00 8.80
N ASN A 2 -23.44 -37.97 9.56
CA ASN A 2 -22.65 -36.86 9.02
C ASN A 2 -21.17 -37.15 9.30
N GLN A 3 -20.41 -37.33 8.23
CA GLN A 3 -18.96 -37.54 8.29
C GLN A 3 -18.29 -36.20 8.64
N ILE A 4 -17.57 -36.17 9.76
CA ILE A 4 -16.76 -35.03 10.18
C ILE A 4 -15.42 -35.16 9.46
N GLU A 5 -15.11 -34.25 8.54
CA GLU A 5 -13.79 -34.23 7.89
C GLU A 5 -12.68 -34.04 8.93
N PRO A 6 -11.57 -34.80 8.85
CA PRO A 6 -10.48 -34.69 9.80
C PRO A 6 -9.78 -33.33 9.65
N LYS A 7 -9.79 -32.56 10.75
CA LYS A 7 -9.07 -31.29 10.86
C LYS A 7 -7.58 -31.55 10.63
N GLN A 8 -7.06 -31.12 9.48
CA GLN A 8 -5.63 -31.25 9.15
C GLN A 8 -4.77 -30.66 10.28
N GLU A 9 -4.05 -31.53 10.98
CA GLU A 9 -3.08 -31.13 12.00
C GLU A 9 -1.96 -30.35 11.34
N ARG A 10 -1.97 -29.04 11.53
CA ARG A 10 -0.86 -28.18 11.10
C ARG A 10 0.35 -28.58 11.96
N LYS A 11 1.34 -29.24 11.34
CA LYS A 11 2.63 -29.52 12.00
C LYS A 11 3.11 -28.27 12.73
N ALA A 12 3.41 -28.43 14.01
CA ALA A 12 3.90 -27.33 14.84
C ALA A 12 5.20 -26.80 14.23
N MET A 13 5.16 -25.57 13.71
CA MET A 13 6.35 -24.92 13.15
C MET A 13 7.36 -24.65 14.27
N SER A 14 8.63 -24.86 13.95
CA SER A 14 9.74 -24.43 14.80
C SER A 14 9.74 -22.90 14.97
N ASN A 15 10.34 -22.41 16.06
CA ASN A 15 10.50 -20.97 16.29
C ASN A 15 11.28 -20.29 15.14
N ALA A 16 12.26 -20.99 14.56
CA ALA A 16 13.02 -20.49 13.41
C ALA A 16 12.14 -20.33 12.16
N GLU A 17 11.26 -21.29 11.89
CA GLU A 17 10.31 -21.24 10.77
C GLU A 17 9.27 -20.14 10.97
N LYS A 18 8.79 -19.95 12.21
CA LYS A 18 7.89 -18.84 12.57
C LYS A 18 8.54 -17.48 12.30
N GLN A 19 9.81 -17.31 12.68
CA GLN A 19 10.56 -16.07 12.43
C GLN A 19 10.84 -15.84 10.95
N LYS A 20 11.22 -16.89 10.20
CA LYS A 20 11.38 -16.83 8.74
C LYS A 20 10.07 -16.39 8.08
N ARG A 21 8.96 -17.05 8.40
CA ARG A 21 7.62 -16.75 7.87
C ARG A 21 7.08 -15.38 8.30
N TYR A 22 7.50 -14.89 9.46
CA TYR A 22 7.22 -13.51 9.88
C TYR A 22 8.00 -12.51 9.02
N ARG A 23 9.31 -12.70 8.84
CA ARG A 23 10.15 -11.84 7.99
C ARG A 23 9.70 -11.85 6.53
N GLU A 24 9.32 -13.01 5.99
CA GLU A 24 8.78 -13.15 4.63
C GLU A 24 7.44 -12.42 4.51
N ARG A 25 6.52 -12.57 5.47
CA ARG A 25 5.27 -11.80 5.48
C ARG A 25 5.50 -10.30 5.61
N GLN A 26 6.47 -9.86 6.40
CA GLN A 26 6.81 -8.44 6.51
C GLN A 26 7.45 -7.91 5.22
N LYS A 27 8.28 -8.72 4.56
CA LYS A 27 8.90 -8.40 3.28
C LYS A 27 7.86 -8.33 2.16
N GLU A 28 6.93 -9.28 2.10
CA GLU A 28 5.80 -9.30 1.15
C GLU A 28 4.79 -8.19 1.42
N ARG A 29 4.55 -7.83 2.69
CA ARG A 29 3.64 -6.74 3.05
C ARG A 29 4.18 -5.36 2.67
N GLY A 30 5.49 -5.21 2.48
CA GLY A 30 6.13 -3.91 2.33
C GLY A 30 5.89 -3.04 3.57
N LEU A 31 6.62 -1.93 3.69
CA LEU A 31 6.34 -0.88 4.67
C LEU A 31 5.07 -0.12 4.26
N GLN A 32 3.90 -0.77 4.29
CA GLN A 32 2.63 -0.14 3.94
C GLN A 32 2.08 0.72 5.09
N GLU A 33 2.77 1.82 5.37
CA GLU A 33 2.48 2.72 6.49
C GLU A 33 1.22 3.57 6.27
N MET A 34 0.75 3.72 5.03
CA MET A 34 -0.23 4.74 4.66
C MET A 34 -1.71 4.28 4.60
N ARG A 35 -2.02 2.99 4.73
CA ARG A 35 -3.36 2.44 4.42
C ARG A 35 -4.51 3.00 5.27
N GLY A 36 -4.24 3.46 6.49
CA GLY A 36 -5.27 3.97 7.41
C GLY A 36 -5.77 5.38 7.10
N TYR A 37 -4.96 6.19 6.40
CA TYR A 37 -5.23 7.61 6.19
C TYR A 37 -5.65 7.94 4.75
N LEU A 38 -5.64 6.96 3.86
CA LEU A 38 -5.97 7.13 2.44
C LEU A 38 -7.43 6.76 2.16
N SER A 39 -8.11 7.62 1.41
CA SER A 39 -9.41 7.31 0.80
C SER A 39 -9.27 6.13 -0.19
N PRO A 40 -10.37 5.48 -0.59
CA PRO A 40 -10.33 4.42 -1.61
C PRO A 40 -9.66 4.85 -2.91
N GLU A 41 -9.92 6.08 -3.37
CA GLU A 41 -9.35 6.65 -4.60
C GLU A 41 -7.84 6.83 -4.45
N ALA A 42 -7.41 7.40 -3.33
CA ALA A 42 -5.99 7.59 -3.05
C ALA A 42 -5.23 6.25 -2.87
N LYS A 43 -5.92 5.19 -2.42
CA LYS A 43 -5.36 3.82 -2.36
C LYS A 43 -5.13 3.25 -3.75
N GLU A 44 -6.05 3.48 -4.69
CA GLU A 44 -5.87 3.04 -6.08
C GLU A 44 -4.74 3.83 -6.75
N CYS A 45 -4.70 5.16 -6.58
CA CYS A 45 -3.58 5.98 -7.05
C CYS A 45 -2.24 5.47 -6.53
N TYR A 46 -2.16 5.19 -5.22
CA TYR A 46 -0.96 4.65 -4.59
C TYR A 46 -0.56 3.28 -5.19
N LYS A 47 -1.52 2.37 -5.39
CA LYS A 47 -1.28 1.06 -6.00
C LYS A 47 -0.73 1.22 -7.42
N LEU A 48 -1.38 2.05 -8.25
CA LEU A 48 -0.96 2.29 -9.63
C LEU A 48 0.45 2.89 -9.71
N ILE A 49 0.78 3.85 -8.85
CA ILE A 49 2.14 4.42 -8.78
C ILE A 49 3.15 3.33 -8.42
N SER A 50 2.86 2.53 -7.39
CA SER A 50 3.74 1.46 -6.95
C SER A 50 3.99 0.43 -8.05
N GLU A 51 2.94 -0.01 -8.76
CA GLU A 51 3.03 -0.96 -9.87
C GLU A 51 3.82 -0.42 -11.07
N GLN A 52 3.65 0.86 -11.42
CA GLN A 52 4.30 1.47 -12.58
C GLN A 52 5.75 1.88 -12.33
N THR A 53 6.09 2.24 -11.09
CA THR A 53 7.41 2.83 -10.76
C THR A 53 8.31 1.90 -9.96
N ASN A 54 7.74 0.86 -9.35
CA ASN A 54 8.40 0.00 -8.37
C ASN A 54 9.02 0.78 -7.20
N TRP A 55 8.47 1.95 -6.87
CA TRP A 55 8.91 2.78 -5.74
C TRP A 55 8.40 2.25 -4.41
N SER A 56 9.20 2.46 -3.35
CA SER A 56 8.75 2.24 -1.97
C SER A 56 7.80 3.34 -1.49
N ASP A 57 7.02 3.04 -0.46
CA ASP A 57 6.10 3.97 0.21
C ASP A 57 6.75 5.31 0.56
N SER A 58 7.95 5.25 1.14
CA SER A 58 8.72 6.43 1.51
C SER A 58 9.06 7.34 0.33
N VAL A 59 9.38 6.74 -0.83
CA VAL A 59 9.70 7.48 -2.06
C VAL A 59 8.44 8.08 -2.65
N ILE A 60 7.36 7.29 -2.74
CA ILE A 60 6.05 7.77 -3.23
C ILE A 60 5.57 8.95 -2.40
N LEU A 61 5.58 8.82 -1.07
CA LEU A 61 5.12 9.88 -0.17
C LEU A 61 6.00 11.13 -0.24
N SER A 62 7.33 10.96 -0.21
CA SER A 62 8.26 12.08 -0.35
C SER A 62 8.05 12.84 -1.66
N ASN A 63 7.84 12.12 -2.76
CA ASN A 63 7.56 12.73 -4.05
C ASN A 63 6.19 13.41 -4.09
N ALA A 64 5.14 12.79 -3.55
CA ALA A 64 3.80 13.37 -3.50
C ALA A 64 3.79 14.71 -2.76
N VAL A 65 4.45 14.80 -1.60
CA VAL A 65 4.58 16.05 -0.83
C VAL A 65 5.32 17.13 -1.63
N ARG A 66 6.46 16.77 -2.25
CA ARG A 66 7.26 17.71 -3.06
C ARG A 66 6.50 18.23 -4.27
N LEU A 67 5.78 17.35 -4.98
CA LEU A 67 4.97 17.72 -6.14
C LEU A 67 3.80 18.62 -5.74
N THR A 68 3.13 18.31 -4.63
CA THR A 68 2.03 19.12 -4.09
C THR A 68 2.53 20.51 -3.72
N TYR A 69 3.68 20.60 -3.04
CA TYR A 69 4.28 21.88 -2.69
C TYR A 69 4.74 22.67 -3.92
N ALA A 70 5.34 22.01 -4.93
CA ALA A 70 5.72 22.65 -6.18
C ALA A 70 4.51 23.22 -6.93
N ALA A 71 3.40 22.46 -7.02
CA ALA A 71 2.15 22.93 -7.60
C ALA A 71 1.58 24.14 -6.85
N TYR A 72 1.65 24.13 -5.51
CA TYR A 72 1.28 25.29 -4.70
C TYR A 72 2.15 26.51 -4.99
N LYS A 73 3.49 26.35 -4.99
CA LYS A 73 4.44 27.42 -5.26
C LYS A 73 4.28 28.03 -6.65
N ASN A 74 3.86 27.23 -7.62
CA ASN A 74 3.62 27.68 -9.00
C ASN A 74 2.18 28.21 -9.22
N GLY A 75 1.34 28.28 -8.19
CA GLY A 75 -0.05 28.74 -8.31
C GLY A 75 -0.97 27.77 -9.07
N GLN A 76 -0.52 26.54 -9.31
CA GLN A 76 -1.22 25.52 -10.11
C GLN A 76 -2.07 24.56 -9.28
N ILE A 77 -2.07 24.68 -7.95
CA ILE A 77 -2.77 23.75 -7.06
C ILE A 77 -4.28 23.67 -7.34
N GLY A 78 -4.92 24.79 -7.69
CA GLY A 78 -6.35 24.81 -8.03
C GLY A 78 -6.66 24.04 -9.33
N LEU A 79 -5.79 24.15 -10.33
CA LEU A 79 -5.90 23.40 -11.58
C LEU A 79 -5.74 21.90 -11.32
N LEU A 80 -4.71 21.53 -10.55
CA LEU A 80 -4.45 20.13 -10.19
C LEU A 80 -5.62 19.51 -9.42
N ASN A 81 -6.15 20.21 -8.41
CA ASN A 81 -7.30 19.72 -7.64
C ASN A 81 -8.56 19.56 -8.50
N SER A 82 -8.79 20.49 -9.44
CA SER A 82 -9.92 20.39 -10.37
C SER A 82 -9.77 19.19 -11.30
N TRP A 83 -8.55 18.94 -11.78
CA TRP A 83 -8.26 17.77 -12.61
C TRP A 83 -8.47 16.45 -11.84
N LEU A 84 -7.99 16.35 -10.60
CA LEU A 84 -8.22 15.17 -9.75
C LEU A 84 -9.72 14.88 -9.58
N LYS A 85 -10.50 15.90 -9.23
CA LYS A 85 -11.96 15.78 -9.05
C LYS A 85 -12.68 15.31 -10.32
N ASN A 86 -12.29 15.86 -11.48
CA ASN A 86 -12.91 15.52 -12.76
C ASN A 86 -12.58 14.09 -13.22
N ASN A 87 -11.44 13.55 -12.79
CA ASN A 87 -11.00 12.20 -13.14
C ASN A 87 -11.30 11.16 -12.05
N LYS A 88 -11.94 11.57 -10.94
CA LYS A 88 -12.28 10.72 -9.80
C LYS A 88 -11.06 10.03 -9.17
N LEU A 89 -10.01 10.81 -8.98
CA LEU A 89 -8.76 10.41 -8.35
C LEU A 89 -8.59 11.05 -6.96
#